data_AF-A0A7T8GX85-F1
#
_entry.id   AF-A0A7T8GX85-F1
#
_cell.length_a   1.000
_cell.length_b   1.000
_cell.length_c   1.000
_cell.angle_alpha   90.00
_cell.angle_beta   90.00
_cell.angle_gamma   90.00
#
_symmetry.space_group_name_H-M   'P 1'
#
loop_
_entity.id
_entity.type
_entity.pdbx_description
1 polymer ?
#
loop_
_entity_poly.entity_id
_entity_poly.type
_entity_poly.pdbx_seq_one_letter_code
_entity_poly.pdbx_strand_id
1 'polypeptide(L)'
;MAARATNREIESSLKKAHSSEKSVIKILLLGTGEAGKSTIIKQMKIIHNNGFESDELREGARILHGLLFRALEKASSSSSVVSIEKK
;
A
#
# COMPACT_ATOMS: atom_id res chain seq x y z
N MET A 1 -19.94 2.93 -40.55
CA MET A 1 -20.61 3.79 -39.54
C MET A 1 -20.23 3.43 -38.10
N ALA A 2 -20.08 2.15 -37.75
CA ALA A 2 -19.70 1.70 -36.40
C ALA A 2 -18.42 2.35 -35.83
N ALA A 3 -17.33 2.44 -36.61
CA ALA A 3 -16.06 3.02 -36.13
C ALA A 3 -16.16 4.49 -35.66
N ARG A 4 -17.07 5.29 -36.25
CA ARG A 4 -17.29 6.68 -35.83
C ARG A 4 -18.08 6.77 -34.52
N ALA A 5 -18.99 5.84 -34.27
CA ALA A 5 -19.74 5.76 -33.02
C ALA A 5 -18.82 5.36 -31.86
N THR A 6 -18.00 4.32 -32.07
CA THR A 6 -16.99 3.90 -31.09
C THR A 6 -15.99 5.01 -30.79
N ASN A 7 -15.50 5.73 -31.82
CA ASN A 7 -14.58 6.85 -31.59
C ASN A 7 -15.21 7.96 -30.74
N ARG A 8 -16.49 8.29 -30.98
CA ARG A 8 -17.22 9.28 -30.17
C ARG A 8 -17.42 8.84 -28.73
N GLU A 9 -17.68 7.56 -28.49
CA GLU A 9 -17.79 7.01 -27.13
C GLU A 9 -16.46 7.07 -26.37
N ILE A 10 -15.35 6.77 -27.06
CA ILE A 10 -14.00 6.87 -26.49
C ILE A 10 -13.68 8.33 -26.14
N GLU A 11 -13.90 9.27 -27.06
CA GLU A 11 -13.66 10.70 -26.80
C GLU A 11 -14.50 11.23 -25.63
N SER A 12 -15.77 10.82 -25.55
CA SER A 12 -16.66 11.17 -24.43
C SER A 12 -16.14 10.63 -23.10
N SER A 13 -15.68 9.38 -23.08
CA SER A 13 -15.12 8.72 -21.90
C SER A 13 -13.82 9.39 -21.44
N LEU A 14 -12.94 9.74 -22.39
CA LEU A 14 -11.70 10.47 -22.12
C LEU A 14 -11.97 11.85 -21.53
N LYS A 15 -12.94 12.59 -22.09
CA LYS A 15 -13.30 13.92 -21.57
C LYS A 15 -13.84 13.85 -20.14
N LYS A 16 -14.66 12.84 -19.84
CA LYS A 16 -15.16 12.58 -18.47
C LYS A 16 -14.02 12.25 -17.52
N ALA A 17 -13.13 11.32 -17.89
CA ALA A 17 -11.98 10.94 -17.09
C ALA A 17 -11.06 12.13 -16.79
N HIS A 18 -10.80 12.97 -17.80
CA HIS A 18 -9.97 14.16 -17.65
C HIS A 18 -10.62 15.21 -16.74
N SER A 19 -11.95 15.36 -16.79
CA SER A 19 -12.67 16.24 -15.88
C SER A 19 -12.62 15.73 -14.43
N SER A 20 -12.78 14.42 -14.21
CA SER A 20 -12.66 13.84 -12.88
C SER A 20 -11.24 13.93 -12.32
N GLU A 21 -10.22 13.81 -13.16
CA GLU A 21 -8.82 13.92 -12.72
C GLU A 21 -8.49 15.35 -12.23
N LYS A 22 -9.06 16.38 -12.87
CA LYS A 22 -8.86 17.78 -12.44
C LYS A 22 -9.34 18.06 -11.02
N SER A 23 -10.34 17.31 -10.54
CA SER A 23 -10.83 17.43 -9.16
C SER A 23 -10.06 16.59 -8.14
N VAL A 24 -9.09 15.77 -8.58
CA VAL A 24 -8.29 14.92 -7.68
C VAL A 24 -7.14 15.73 -7.08
N ILE A 25 -7.06 15.75 -5.76
CA ILE A 25 -5.92 16.31 -5.03
C ILE A 25 -4.85 15.22 -4.86
N LYS A 26 -3.67 15.44 -5.43
CA LYS A 26 -2.52 14.52 -5.32
C LYS A 26 -1.64 14.95 -4.13
N ILE A 27 -1.45 14.05 -3.16
CA ILE A 27 -0.66 14.28 -1.95
C ILE A 27 0.60 13.42 -1.99
N LEU A 28 1.77 14.02 -1.74
CA LEU A 28 3.05 13.32 -1.62
C LEU A 28 3.48 13.25 -0.16
N LEU A 29 3.62 12.03 0.38
CA LEU A 29 4.09 11.81 1.74
C LEU A 29 5.58 11.45 1.73
N LEU A 30 6.41 12.29 2.36
CA LEU A 30 7.86 12.12 2.43
C LEU A 30 8.31 11.67 3.83
N GLY A 31 9.44 10.96 3.89
CA GLY A 31 10.04 10.49 5.14
C GLY A 31 11.00 9.31 4.93
N THR A 32 11.80 8.99 5.94
CA THR A 32 12.69 7.81 5.95
C THR A 32 11.90 6.50 5.91
N GLY A 33 12.56 5.37 5.61
CA GLY A 33 11.90 4.08 5.34
C GLY A 33 10.86 3.68 6.40
N GLU A 34 11.24 3.74 7.68
CA GLU A 34 10.43 3.24 8.81
C GLU A 34 9.55 4.32 9.47
N ALA A 35 9.46 5.53 8.89
CA ALA A 35 8.72 6.65 9.47
C ALA A 35 7.18 6.47 9.53
N GLY A 36 6.64 5.30 9.19
CA GLY A 36 5.21 5.01 9.29
C GLY A 36 4.34 5.57 8.16
N LYS A 37 4.91 5.92 7.01
CA LYS A 37 4.15 6.45 5.85
C LYS A 37 3.00 5.54 5.42
N SER A 38 3.24 4.23 5.35
CA SER A 38 2.21 3.23 5.03
C SER A 38 1.12 3.15 6.11
N THR A 39 1.44 3.48 7.36
CA THR A 39 0.47 3.52 8.47
C THR A 39 -0.53 4.65 8.27
N ILE A 40 -0.06 5.85 7.89
CA ILE A 40 -0.94 6.99 7.59
C ILE A 40 -1.89 6.64 6.44
N ILE A 41 -1.38 6.04 5.36
CA ILE A 41 -2.20 5.62 4.21
C ILE A 41 -3.25 4.57 4.63
N LYS A 42 -2.87 3.60 5.47
CA LYS A 42 -3.81 2.61 6.01
C LYS A 42 -4.92 3.25 6.84
N GLN A 43 -4.60 4.26 7.66
CA GLN A 43 -5.59 5.00 8.44
C GLN A 43 -6.54 5.81 7.55
N MET A 44 -6.02 6.45 6.50
CA MET A 44 -6.86 7.13 5.51
C MET A 44 -7.89 6.19 4.89
N LYS A 45 -7.50 4.94 4.61
CA LYS A 45 -8.42 3.93 4.10
C LYS A 45 -9.53 3.57 5.10
N ILE A 46 -9.18 3.40 6.37
CA ILE A 46 -10.13 3.09 7.45
C ILE A 46 -11.16 4.22 7.59
N ILE A 47 -10.71 5.48 7.57
CA ILE A 47 -11.56 6.64 7.83
C ILE A 47 -12.43 7.00 6.61
N HIS A 48 -11.89 6.88 5.39
CA HIS A 48 -12.53 7.45 4.19
C HIS A 48 -13.00 6.42 3.15
N ASN A 49 -12.53 5.16 3.18
CA ASN A 49 -12.77 4.16 2.14
C ASN A 49 -13.34 2.83 2.70
N ASN A 50 -14.20 2.90 3.72
CA ASN A 50 -14.89 1.74 4.30
C ASN A 50 -13.97 0.60 4.82
N GLY A 51 -12.70 0.89 5.10
CA GLY A 51 -11.77 -0.10 5.66
C GLY A 51 -11.14 -1.04 4.62
N PHE A 52 -10.94 -2.30 5.00
CA PHE A 52 -10.22 -3.29 4.20
C PHE A 52 -11.14 -4.46 3.80
N GLU A 53 -10.99 -4.91 2.57
CA GLU A 53 -11.67 -6.09 2.06
C GLU A 53 -11.10 -7.38 2.67
N SER A 54 -11.88 -8.46 2.67
CA SER A 54 -11.46 -9.72 3.29
C SER A 54 -10.16 -10.29 2.74
N ASP A 55 -9.88 -10.07 1.45
CA ASP A 55 -8.67 -10.56 0.81
C ASP A 55 -7.44 -9.71 1.18
N GLU A 56 -7.63 -8.42 1.39
CA GLU A 56 -6.57 -7.54 1.90
C GLU A 56 -6.21 -7.87 3.35
N LEU A 57 -7.20 -8.21 4.17
CA LEU A 57 -6.98 -8.66 5.54
C LEU A 57 -6.21 -10.00 5.58
N ARG A 58 -6.56 -10.94 4.69
CA ARG A 58 -5.82 -12.21 4.53
C ARG A 58 -4.36 -11.96 4.14
N GLU A 59 -4.13 -11.06 3.20
CA GLU A 59 -2.77 -10.68 2.81
C GLU A 59 -2.02 -9.98 3.96
N GLY A 60 -2.70 -9.12 4.72
CA GLY A 60 -2.17 -8.51 5.94
C GLY A 60 -1.72 -9.55 6.97
N ALA A 61 -2.51 -10.60 7.18
CA ALA A 61 -2.17 -11.70 8.07
C ALA A 61 -0.94 -12.48 7.59
N ARG A 62 -0.82 -12.73 6.28
CA ARG A 62 0.38 -13.37 5.69
C ARG A 62 1.64 -12.54 5.92
N ILE A 63 1.55 -11.22 5.74
CA ILE A 63 2.65 -10.29 6.00
C ILE A 63 3.02 -10.31 7.49
N LEU A 64 2.04 -10.28 8.39
CA LEU A 64 2.26 -10.33 9.84
C LEU A 64 3.00 -11.61 10.25
N HIS A 65 2.60 -12.75 9.70
CA HIS A 65 3.27 -14.03 9.93
C HIS A 65 4.74 -13.99 9.49
N GLY A 66 5.02 -13.46 8.30
CA GLY A 66 6.39 -13.28 7.80
C GLY A 66 7.23 -12.31 8.64
N LEU A 67 6.62 -11.21 9.12
CA LEU A 67 7.28 -10.26 10.01
C LEU A 67 7.64 -10.90 11.35
N LEU A 68 6.71 -11.66 11.94
CA LEU A 68 6.94 -12.38 13.19
C LEU A 68 8.07 -13.39 13.05
N PHE A 69 8.04 -14.21 11.98
CA PHE A 69 9.10 -15.18 11.73
C PHE A 69 10.48 -14.53 11.60
N ARG A 70 10.60 -13.47 10.80
CA ARG A 70 11.86 -12.73 10.62
C ARG A 70 12.35 -12.10 11.93
N ALA A 71 11.44 -11.57 12.75
CA ALA A 71 11.79 -11.01 14.04
C ALA A 71 12.37 -12.08 14.98
N LEU A 72 11.77 -13.27 15.00
CA LEU A 72 12.27 -14.41 15.79
C LEU A 72 13.61 -14.93 15.27
N GLU A 73 13.78 -15.07 13.96
CA GLU A 73 15.04 -15.48 13.33
C GLU A 73 16.16 -14.50 13.70
N LYS A 74 15.91 -13.19 13.53
CA LYS A 74 16.86 -12.13 13.89
C LYS A 74 17.22 -12.19 15.38
N ALA A 75 16.25 -12.37 16.27
CA ALA A 75 16.49 -12.49 17.70
C ALA A 75 17.36 -13.71 18.05
N SER A 76 17.11 -14.86 17.39
CA SER A 76 17.92 -16.09 17.57
C SER A 76 19.36 -15.88 17.08
N SER A 77 19.56 -15.36 15.87
CA SER A 77 20.90 -15.13 15.31
C SER A 77 21.69 -14.08 16.08
N SER A 78 21.04 -13.01 16.56
CA SER A 78 21.69 -12.00 17.40
C SER A 78 22.07 -12.54 18.78
N SER A 79 21.30 -13.49 19.34
CA SER A 79 21.64 -14.15 20.61
C SER A 79 22.92 -15.00 20.51
N SER A 80 23.22 -15.57 19.34
CA SER A 80 24.45 -16.31 19.06
C SER A 80 25.68 -15.41 18.99
N VAL A 81 25.54 -14.20 18.44
CA VAL A 81 26.64 -13.25 18.21
C VAL A 81 27.08 -12.56 19.52
N VAL A 82 26.13 -12.24 20.42
CA VAL A 82 26.43 -11.58 21.71
C VAL A 82 27.28 -12.46 22.64
N SER A 83 27.27 -13.79 22.46
CA SER A 83 28.08 -14.71 23.28
C SER A 83 29.56 -14.75 22.87
N ILE A 84 29.91 -14.22 21.68
CA ILE A 84 31.29 -14.29 21.15
C ILE A 84 32.11 -13.04 21.52
N GLU A 85 31.48 -11.90 21.83
CA GLU A 85 32.17 -10.63 22.14
C GLU A 85 32.51 -10.41 23.63
N LYS A 86 32.10 -11.31 24.53
CA LYS A 86 32.36 -11.20 25.98
C LYS A 86 33.58 -11.96 26.49
N LYS A 87 34.50 -12.40 25.62
CA LYS A 87 35.74 -13.09 26.01
C LYS A 87 36.96 -12.32 25.53
#